data_AF-A0A0F2M3G5-F1
#
_entry.id   AF-A0A0F2M3G5-F1
#
_cell.length_a   1.000
_cell.length_b   1.000
_cell.length_c   1.000
_cell.angle_alpha   90.00
_cell.angle_beta   90.00
_cell.angle_gamma   90.00
#
_symmetry.space_group_name_H-M   'P 1'
#
loop_
_entity.id
_entity.type
_entity.pdbx_description
1 polymer ?
#
loop_
_entity_poly.entity_id
_entity_poly.type
_entity_poly.pdbx_seq_one_letter_code
_entity_poly.pdbx_strand_id
1 'polypeptide(L)'
;MARALFRLLAAELQTRPGERATVASRGILGNLTTHTITTPCVTQCAGRRRPTAARSVPWLAMPHSHRAFQKDASAVPRPSRGSDKVYKTADDAVVDIPSGSVILSAGFGLSGVAQTIINALHRRGPESLHSLTAVSNNAGVEGKGGLAVLTEAGQLDRLIISYLGNNKNLEKKYLAGKIAVELCPQGTLAERIRAAGSGIPAFFTPTGAHSLLQEGEIPVRLGPDGSVAERGRVRETREFNGRTFLMELALPGDVAILRAHKVDRAGNCVFRYSTKAFGPLMGKAAKLTIVEAENIVELGEIDPGEVDLAGIYVDRIVPATVPSKIDILKTREPKTGKAATTATSMTPNTAAEKRLRIARRAAKELYPGFYVNLGVGIPTLAPSFLAPDEKVWIQSENGILGMGPYPLPEEVDPDIVNAGKETVTLVPGAATFDSSESFGMIRGGHVDVSILGALQVSAAGDLANYMIPGKIFKGMGGAMDLVSNPDKTKIVVATEHVAKDGSSKIVQNCSLPLTGARVVSTIITDLCVFEVDRRQGSGLTLTELAPGVTVDNVQQNTDAKFTLADKIKQME
;
A
#
# COMPACT_ATOMS: atom_id res chain seq x y z
N MET A 1 -8.96 20.57 27.64
CA MET A 1 -8.05 21.12 26.62
C MET A 1 -8.47 20.87 25.16
N ALA A 2 -9.46 20.01 24.86
CA ALA A 2 -9.87 19.69 23.48
C ALA A 2 -10.85 20.69 22.80
N ARG A 3 -11.29 21.76 23.48
CA ARG A 3 -12.19 22.79 22.90
C ARG A 3 -11.47 24.01 22.32
N ALA A 4 -10.16 24.16 22.58
CA ALA A 4 -9.39 25.31 22.11
C ALA A 4 -8.91 25.17 20.65
N LEU A 5 -8.73 23.93 20.17
CA LEU A 5 -8.22 23.66 18.82
C LEU A 5 -9.23 23.99 17.71
N PHE A 6 -10.54 23.93 18.01
CA PHE A 6 -11.60 24.18 17.03
C PHE A 6 -11.83 25.67 16.71
N ARG A 7 -11.35 26.58 17.56
CA ARG A 7 -11.54 28.04 17.35
C ARG A 7 -10.41 28.71 16.58
N LEU A 8 -9.22 28.10 16.54
CA LEU A 8 -8.07 28.68 15.84
C LEU A 8 -8.10 28.40 14.32
N LEU A 9 -8.59 27.25 13.89
CA LEU A 9 -8.72 26.93 12.45
C LEU A 9 -9.90 27.62 11.75
N ALA A 10 -10.87 28.16 12.50
CA ALA A 10 -12.03 28.87 11.93
C ALA A 10 -11.83 30.40 11.84
N ALA A 11 -10.75 30.95 12.39
CA ALA A 11 -10.55 32.41 12.50
C ALA A 11 -9.62 33.02 11.44
N GLU A 12 -8.96 32.20 10.60
CA GLU A 12 -7.97 32.69 9.61
C GLU A 12 -8.52 32.86 8.19
N LEU A 13 -9.83 32.69 7.99
CA LEU A 13 -10.50 32.82 6.68
C LEU A 13 -11.47 34.00 6.56
N GLN A 14 -11.46 34.96 7.47
CA GLN A 14 -12.31 36.16 7.35
C GLN A 14 -11.56 37.44 7.72
N THR A 15 -11.24 38.23 6.69
CA THR A 15 -11.47 39.69 6.54
C THR A 15 -10.31 40.41 5.86
N ARG A 16 -10.57 41.01 4.68
CA ARG A 16 -10.42 42.45 4.43
C ARG A 16 -11.46 42.91 3.40
N PRO A 17 -12.21 44.00 3.65
CA PRO A 17 -13.24 44.50 2.74
C PRO A 17 -12.76 45.68 1.87
N GLY A 18 -13.35 45.78 0.68
CA GLY A 18 -13.76 47.05 0.07
C GLY A 18 -12.83 47.70 -0.96
N GLU A 19 -13.19 47.60 -2.23
CA GLU A 19 -13.30 48.78 -3.10
C GLU A 19 -14.34 48.53 -4.21
N ARG A 20 -15.18 49.55 -4.42
CA ARG A 20 -16.35 49.55 -5.31
C ARG A 20 -15.94 49.78 -6.76
N ALA A 21 -16.61 49.11 -7.71
CA ALA A 21 -16.96 49.73 -8.99
C ALA A 21 -18.26 49.12 -9.55
N THR A 22 -19.15 50.03 -9.92
CA THR A 22 -20.55 49.86 -10.30
C THR A 22 -20.71 49.74 -11.83
N VAL A 23 -21.80 49.08 -12.26
CA VAL A 23 -22.56 49.32 -13.53
C VAL A 23 -21.87 48.77 -14.81
N ALA A 24 -22.49 48.12 -15.79
CA ALA A 24 -23.89 48.06 -16.23
C ALA A 24 -24.23 46.70 -16.86
N SER A 25 -25.51 46.36 -16.82
CA SER A 25 -26.18 45.38 -17.67
C SER A 25 -26.33 45.88 -19.11
N ARG A 26 -26.21 44.96 -20.09
CA ARG A 26 -26.96 44.96 -21.36
C ARG A 26 -26.76 43.63 -22.08
N GLY A 27 -27.86 42.94 -22.35
CA GLY A 27 -27.88 41.77 -23.22
C GLY A 27 -27.83 42.15 -24.71
N ILE A 28 -27.68 41.15 -25.56
CA ILE A 28 -28.56 40.78 -26.68
C ILE A 28 -27.83 39.76 -27.58
N LEU A 29 -28.66 38.86 -28.11
CA LEU A 29 -28.49 37.84 -29.14
C LEU A 29 -27.44 38.10 -30.25
N GLY A 30 -26.98 37.01 -30.88
CA GLY A 30 -26.72 37.04 -32.33
C GLY A 30 -25.73 36.01 -32.88
N ASN A 31 -26.25 34.83 -33.24
CA ASN A 31 -25.99 34.01 -34.44
C ASN A 31 -24.60 33.93 -35.12
N LEU A 32 -24.21 32.67 -35.35
CA LEU A 32 -23.74 32.04 -36.61
C LEU A 32 -22.84 32.85 -37.56
N THR A 33 -21.67 32.29 -37.89
CA THR A 33 -21.42 31.66 -39.21
C THR A 33 -20.01 31.08 -39.34
N THR A 34 -19.95 30.01 -40.12
CA THR A 34 -18.84 29.20 -40.63
C THR A 34 -17.95 29.92 -41.65
N HIS A 35 -16.66 29.57 -41.72
CA HIS A 35 -15.91 29.11 -42.93
C HIS A 35 -14.41 29.00 -42.62
N THR A 36 -13.77 27.82 -42.66
CA THR A 36 -13.22 27.07 -43.82
C THR A 36 -11.99 27.71 -44.49
N ILE A 37 -10.80 27.14 -44.17
CA ILE A 37 -9.66 26.73 -45.02
C ILE A 37 -9.07 27.76 -46.01
N THR A 38 -7.76 28.02 -45.93
CA THR A 38 -6.77 27.66 -46.98
C THR A 38 -5.35 28.06 -46.58
N THR A 39 -4.44 27.09 -46.72
CA THR A 39 -2.99 27.26 -46.85
C THR A 39 -2.65 27.80 -48.24
N PRO A 40 -1.44 28.37 -48.42
CA PRO A 40 -0.51 27.67 -49.29
C PRO A 40 0.94 27.63 -48.80
N CYS A 41 1.60 26.57 -49.22
CA CYS A 41 3.02 26.26 -49.16
C CYS A 41 3.76 26.99 -50.30
N VAL A 42 4.93 27.58 -50.03
CA VAL A 42 6.04 27.67 -51.01
C VAL A 42 7.40 27.63 -50.28
N THR A 43 8.24 26.73 -50.78
CA THR A 43 9.66 26.45 -50.53
C THR A 43 10.58 27.54 -51.08
N GLN A 44 11.68 27.90 -50.39
CA GLN A 44 13.08 27.81 -50.91
C GLN A 44 14.16 28.45 -50.02
N CYS A 45 15.19 27.63 -49.78
CA CYS A 45 16.63 27.84 -49.68
C CYS A 45 17.29 29.21 -49.37
N ALA A 46 18.16 29.12 -48.35
CA ALA A 46 19.57 29.56 -48.29
C ALA A 46 19.94 31.07 -48.33
N GLY A 47 20.63 31.52 -47.27
CA GLY A 47 21.43 32.74 -47.31
C GLY A 47 21.92 33.22 -45.95
N ARG A 48 23.19 32.97 -45.63
CA ARG A 48 23.91 33.58 -44.49
C ARG A 48 23.90 35.12 -44.57
N ARG A 49 23.71 35.81 -43.44
CA ARG A 49 24.54 36.97 -42.97
C ARG A 49 24.08 37.44 -41.58
N ARG A 50 25.06 37.79 -40.74
CA ARG A 50 24.91 38.40 -39.39
C ARG A 50 24.33 39.82 -39.47
N PRO A 51 23.72 40.31 -38.39
CA PRO A 51 24.24 41.50 -37.68
C PRO A 51 24.24 41.30 -36.14
N THR A 52 25.36 41.48 -35.44
CA THR A 52 25.77 42.69 -34.67
C THR A 52 24.76 43.22 -33.64
N ALA A 53 25.11 42.94 -32.37
CA ALA A 53 25.08 43.80 -31.19
C ALA A 53 23.78 44.55 -30.79
N ALA A 54 23.19 44.10 -29.67
CA ALA A 54 22.45 44.97 -28.77
C ALA A 54 22.63 44.53 -27.29
N ARG A 55 23.42 45.35 -26.59
CA ARG A 55 23.38 45.71 -25.16
C ARG A 55 23.09 44.64 -24.10
N SER A 56 24.18 44.32 -23.38
CA SER A 56 24.22 43.71 -22.06
C SER A 56 23.52 44.57 -20.99
N VAL A 57 22.56 43.97 -20.29
CA VAL A 57 22.10 44.40 -18.96
C VAL A 57 22.86 43.55 -17.94
N PRO A 58 23.53 44.13 -16.92
CA PRO A 58 24.28 43.34 -15.95
C PRO A 58 23.28 42.64 -15.01
N TRP A 59 23.12 41.34 -15.17
CA TRP A 59 22.55 40.51 -14.11
C TRP A 59 23.53 40.52 -12.95
N LEU A 60 23.08 41.04 -11.80
CA LEU A 60 23.77 40.86 -10.53
C LEU A 60 24.11 39.38 -10.36
N ALA A 61 25.40 39.08 -10.30
CA ALA A 61 25.90 37.80 -9.88
C ALA A 61 25.46 37.55 -8.43
N MET A 62 24.34 36.87 -8.25
CA MET A 62 24.09 36.17 -7.00
C MET A 62 25.16 35.09 -6.88
N PRO A 63 25.89 35.01 -5.74
CA PRO A 63 26.89 33.97 -5.56
C PRO A 63 26.14 32.64 -5.50
N HIS A 64 26.08 31.96 -6.63
CA HIS A 64 25.77 30.55 -6.67
C HIS A 64 26.97 29.88 -6.04
N SER A 65 26.87 29.63 -4.74
CA SER A 65 27.63 28.58 -4.10
C SER A 65 27.22 27.27 -4.78
N HIS A 66 27.83 27.00 -5.93
CA HIS A 66 27.98 25.64 -6.42
C HIS A 66 28.86 24.91 -5.41
N ARG A 67 28.27 24.53 -4.27
CA ARG A 67 28.68 23.32 -3.59
C ARG A 67 28.42 22.21 -4.59
N ALA A 68 29.45 21.89 -5.36
CA ALA A 68 29.54 20.60 -6.01
C ALA A 68 29.16 19.57 -4.94
N PHE A 69 28.05 18.87 -5.16
CA PHE A 69 27.75 17.66 -4.41
C PHE A 69 28.77 16.59 -4.85
N GLN A 70 30.02 16.75 -4.44
CA GLN A 70 30.82 15.59 -4.06
C GLN A 70 30.22 15.10 -2.75
N LYS A 71 29.12 14.36 -2.86
CA LYS A 71 28.66 13.51 -1.76
C LYS A 71 29.67 12.36 -1.70
N ASP A 72 30.27 12.20 -0.53
CA ASP A 72 31.20 11.13 -0.17
C ASP A 72 30.90 9.81 -0.88
N ALA A 73 31.96 9.16 -1.35
CA ALA A 73 31.93 7.74 -1.66
C ALA A 73 31.28 7.03 -0.48
N SER A 74 30.16 6.32 -0.69
CA SER A 74 29.42 5.76 0.44
C SER A 74 30.32 4.87 1.28
N ALA A 75 30.29 5.07 2.59
CA ALA A 75 31.04 4.27 3.57
C ALA A 75 30.63 2.79 3.60
N VAL A 76 29.59 2.41 2.85
CA VAL A 76 29.19 1.02 2.65
C VAL A 76 30.32 0.28 1.91
N PRO A 77 30.79 -0.87 2.44
CA PRO A 77 31.80 -1.69 1.81
C PRO A 77 31.45 -2.01 0.35
N ARG A 78 32.45 -1.98 -0.53
CA ARG A 78 32.27 -2.43 -1.91
C ARG A 78 32.22 -3.96 -1.94
N PRO A 79 31.39 -4.55 -2.82
CA PRO A 79 31.43 -5.99 -3.08
C PRO A 79 32.82 -6.47 -3.48
N SER A 80 33.31 -7.54 -2.82
CA SER A 80 34.52 -8.25 -3.25
C SER A 80 34.15 -9.20 -4.38
N ARG A 81 34.54 -8.86 -5.61
CA ARG A 81 34.33 -9.72 -6.79
C ARG A 81 35.51 -10.68 -6.93
N GLY A 82 35.31 -11.97 -6.70
CA GLY A 82 36.32 -13.03 -6.88
C GLY A 82 36.62 -13.88 -5.65
N SER A 83 36.13 -13.48 -4.47
CA SER A 83 36.14 -14.31 -3.26
C SER A 83 34.85 -15.13 -3.14
N ASP A 84 34.90 -16.20 -2.36
CA ASP A 84 33.70 -16.91 -1.92
C ASP A 84 32.74 -15.93 -1.23
N LYS A 85 31.45 -16.05 -1.52
CA LYS A 85 30.38 -15.21 -0.95
C LYS A 85 29.87 -15.75 0.38
N VAL A 86 30.22 -16.99 0.74
CA VAL A 86 29.73 -17.64 1.95
C VAL A 86 30.53 -17.21 3.17
N TYR A 87 29.82 -16.58 4.12
CA TYR A 87 30.34 -16.17 5.42
C TYR A 87 29.97 -17.22 6.48
N LYS A 88 30.88 -17.44 7.43
CA LYS A 88 30.69 -18.42 8.50
C LYS A 88 29.57 -18.03 9.46
N THR A 89 29.47 -16.73 9.78
CA THR A 89 28.48 -16.22 10.73
C THR A 89 27.82 -14.94 10.22
N ALA A 90 26.61 -14.69 10.69
CA ALA A 90 25.91 -13.44 10.41
C ALA A 90 26.61 -12.22 11.03
N ASP A 91 27.34 -12.38 12.14
CA ASP A 91 28.10 -11.29 12.76
C ASP A 91 29.23 -10.81 11.84
N ASP A 92 29.99 -11.74 11.26
CA ASP A 92 31.04 -11.42 10.29
C ASP A 92 30.47 -10.73 9.04
N ALA A 93 29.27 -11.12 8.63
CA ALA A 93 28.62 -10.57 7.45
C ALA A 93 28.06 -9.14 7.65
N VAL A 94 27.90 -8.64 8.89
CA VAL A 94 27.31 -7.32 9.17
C VAL A 94 28.23 -6.36 9.93
N VAL A 95 29.44 -6.80 10.30
CA VAL A 95 30.35 -6.06 11.18
C VAL A 95 30.73 -4.68 10.65
N ASP A 96 30.80 -4.53 9.33
CA ASP A 96 31.27 -3.34 8.62
C ASP A 96 30.14 -2.41 8.14
N ILE A 97 28.88 -2.68 8.51
CA ILE A 97 27.76 -1.79 8.19
C ILE A 97 27.87 -0.50 9.03
N PRO A 98 27.91 0.70 8.44
CA PRO A 98 28.02 1.93 9.22
C PRO A 98 26.67 2.35 9.84
N SER A 99 26.71 3.04 10.98
CA SER A 99 25.56 3.81 11.49
C SER A 99 25.04 4.77 10.43
N GLY A 100 23.73 5.07 10.45
CA GLY A 100 23.11 5.93 9.44
C GLY A 100 22.75 5.24 8.12
N SER A 101 23.11 3.95 7.94
CA SER A 101 22.80 3.20 6.72
C SER A 101 21.29 3.06 6.46
N VAL A 102 20.92 3.07 5.18
CA VAL A 102 19.58 2.65 4.73
C VAL A 102 19.53 1.15 4.53
N ILE A 103 18.80 0.44 5.40
CA ILE A 103 18.65 -1.02 5.37
C ILE A 103 17.31 -1.38 4.70
N LEU A 104 17.36 -2.07 3.56
CA LEU A 104 16.20 -2.72 2.96
C LEU A 104 16.01 -4.09 3.62
N SER A 105 14.96 -4.24 4.43
CA SER A 105 14.67 -5.48 5.14
C SER A 105 13.50 -6.19 4.48
N ALA A 106 13.76 -7.32 3.84
CA ALA A 106 12.73 -8.09 3.17
C ALA A 106 11.82 -8.83 4.18
N GLY A 107 10.64 -9.20 3.69
CA GLY A 107 9.63 -9.95 4.43
C GLY A 107 8.23 -9.30 4.37
N PHE A 108 7.23 -10.08 4.74
CA PHE A 108 5.84 -9.65 4.86
C PHE A 108 5.27 -10.14 6.20
N GLY A 109 5.07 -9.22 7.15
CA GLY A 109 4.92 -9.59 8.56
C GLY A 109 6.20 -10.26 9.08
N LEU A 110 6.09 -11.50 9.56
CA LEU A 110 7.24 -12.36 9.90
C LEU A 110 7.60 -13.39 8.81
N SER A 111 6.81 -13.52 7.75
CA SER A 111 7.13 -14.44 6.65
C SER A 111 8.25 -13.88 5.77
N GLY A 112 9.27 -14.70 5.49
CA GLY A 112 10.43 -14.30 4.68
C GLY A 112 11.38 -13.28 5.35
N VAL A 113 11.29 -13.09 6.66
CA VAL A 113 12.15 -12.14 7.41
C VAL A 113 13.53 -12.75 7.69
N ALA A 114 14.58 -11.97 7.45
CA ALA A 114 15.97 -12.35 7.72
C ALA A 114 16.36 -12.25 9.20
N GLN A 115 15.75 -13.09 10.04
CA GLN A 115 15.86 -12.98 11.50
C GLN A 115 17.27 -13.25 12.05
N THR A 116 18.05 -14.12 11.38
CA THR A 116 19.43 -14.41 11.78
C THR A 116 20.30 -13.16 11.61
N ILE A 117 20.16 -12.47 10.47
CA ILE A 117 20.86 -11.22 10.17
C ILE A 117 20.38 -10.08 11.08
N ILE A 118 19.06 -9.94 11.30
CA ILE A 118 18.50 -8.94 12.22
C ILE A 118 19.08 -9.12 13.64
N ASN A 119 19.22 -10.36 14.11
CA ASN A 119 19.83 -10.63 15.41
C ASN A 119 21.32 -10.25 15.46
N ALA A 120 22.06 -10.40 14.37
CA ALA A 120 23.45 -9.96 14.27
C ALA A 120 23.58 -8.44 14.31
N LEU A 121 22.73 -7.72 13.56
CA LEU A 121 22.62 -6.25 13.65
C LEU A 121 22.27 -5.79 15.07
N HIS A 122 21.38 -6.51 15.74
CA HIS A 122 20.99 -6.23 17.12
C HIS A 122 22.16 -6.37 18.09
N ARG A 123 22.96 -7.44 17.96
CA ARG A 123 24.12 -7.70 18.83
C ARG A 123 25.19 -6.62 18.78
N ARG A 124 25.28 -5.86 17.68
CA ARG A 124 26.18 -4.71 17.61
C ARG A 124 25.81 -3.60 18.59
N GLY A 125 24.52 -3.49 18.94
CA GLY A 125 24.02 -2.54 19.93
C GLY A 125 23.98 -1.08 19.45
N PRO A 126 23.21 -0.21 20.14
CA PRO A 126 22.99 1.18 19.76
C PRO A 126 24.23 2.07 19.87
N GLU A 127 25.27 1.67 20.59
CA GLU A 127 26.53 2.43 20.63
C GLU A 127 27.37 2.22 19.35
N SER A 128 27.29 1.03 18.73
CA SER A 128 28.08 0.69 17.53
C SER A 128 27.29 0.84 16.22
N LEU A 129 25.99 0.62 16.25
CA LEU A 129 25.14 0.63 15.07
C LEU A 129 23.79 1.29 15.39
N HIS A 130 23.67 2.56 15.02
CA HIS A 130 22.51 3.40 15.31
C HIS A 130 22.11 4.27 14.13
N SER A 131 21.05 5.07 14.33
CA SER A 131 20.53 6.02 13.36
C SER A 131 20.17 5.39 12.01
N LEU A 132 19.86 4.09 12.00
CA LEU A 132 19.51 3.38 10.79
C LEU A 132 18.17 3.87 10.24
N THR A 133 18.07 3.91 8.91
CA THR A 133 16.80 4.02 8.22
C THR A 133 16.42 2.64 7.71
N ALA A 134 15.33 2.06 8.21
CA ALA A 134 14.85 0.77 7.73
C ALA A 134 13.71 0.97 6.71
N VAL A 135 13.83 0.33 5.55
CA VAL A 135 12.80 0.24 4.52
C VAL A 135 12.27 -1.19 4.52
N SER A 136 10.99 -1.36 4.80
CA SER A 136 10.37 -2.68 4.90
C SER A 136 8.87 -2.57 4.66
N ASN A 137 8.19 -3.65 4.30
CA ASN A 137 6.74 -3.61 4.27
C ASN A 137 6.13 -3.34 5.66
N ASN A 138 6.68 -4.03 6.67
CA ASN A 138 6.22 -4.00 8.05
C ASN A 138 7.40 -3.86 9.02
N ALA A 139 7.12 -3.38 10.24
CA ALA A 139 8.13 -3.21 11.28
C ALA A 139 8.34 -4.45 12.18
N GLY A 140 7.89 -5.65 11.74
CA GLY A 140 7.90 -6.85 12.58
C GLY A 140 6.86 -6.81 13.72
N VAL A 141 7.00 -7.74 14.67
CA VAL A 141 6.05 -7.94 15.77
C VAL A 141 6.78 -7.95 17.11
N GLU A 142 6.35 -7.06 18.01
CA GLU A 142 6.87 -6.91 19.39
C GLU A 142 6.89 -8.27 20.11
N GLY A 143 8.04 -8.60 20.71
CA GLY A 143 8.27 -9.88 21.39
C GLY A 143 8.36 -11.12 20.49
N LYS A 144 8.09 -11.03 19.19
CA LYS A 144 8.19 -12.16 18.25
C LYS A 144 9.38 -12.07 17.30
N GLY A 145 9.66 -10.91 16.72
CA GLY A 145 10.79 -10.74 15.79
C GLY A 145 10.62 -9.65 14.74
N GLY A 146 11.46 -9.72 13.70
CA GLY A 146 11.59 -8.71 12.67
C GLY A 146 12.23 -7.41 13.17
N LEU A 147 11.94 -6.31 12.48
CA LEU A 147 12.51 -4.99 12.80
C LEU A 147 12.08 -4.43 14.17
N ALA A 148 11.11 -5.05 14.84
CA ALA A 148 10.73 -4.72 16.20
C ALA A 148 11.93 -4.83 17.15
N VAL A 149 12.82 -5.80 16.92
CA VAL A 149 14.05 -6.00 17.70
C VAL A 149 14.95 -4.76 17.64
N LEU A 150 15.23 -4.24 16.43
CA LEU A 150 16.07 -3.05 16.26
C LEU A 150 15.37 -1.76 16.70
N THR A 151 14.04 -1.72 16.52
CA THR A 151 13.21 -0.60 17.00
C THR A 151 13.30 -0.51 18.51
N GLU A 152 13.08 -1.60 19.23
CA GLU A 152 13.11 -1.68 20.70
C GLU A 152 14.48 -1.27 21.25
N ALA A 153 15.55 -1.81 20.66
CA ALA A 153 16.94 -1.52 21.01
C ALA A 153 17.40 -0.07 20.75
N GLY A 154 16.61 0.73 20.01
CA GLY A 154 16.94 2.13 19.71
C GLY A 154 17.96 2.30 18.58
N GLN A 155 18.14 1.29 17.73
CA GLN A 155 19.08 1.35 16.60
C GLN A 155 18.49 2.01 15.36
N LEU A 156 17.16 2.10 15.26
CA LEU A 156 16.45 2.75 14.16
C LEU A 156 16.09 4.20 14.50
N ASP A 157 16.38 5.13 13.60
CA ASP A 157 15.89 6.52 13.64
C ASP A 157 14.70 6.76 12.70
N ARG A 158 14.60 5.99 11.61
CA ARG A 158 13.55 6.13 10.60
C ARG A 158 13.08 4.79 10.08
N LEU A 159 11.78 4.71 9.79
CA LEU A 159 11.13 3.62 9.10
C LEU A 159 10.38 4.15 7.87
N ILE A 160 10.55 3.50 6.72
CA ILE A 160 9.71 3.69 5.54
C ILE A 160 8.92 2.39 5.36
N ILE A 161 7.62 2.43 5.68
CA ILE A 161 6.77 1.24 5.77
C ILE A 161 5.39 1.49 5.15
N SER A 162 4.71 0.42 4.74
CA SER A 162 3.32 0.51 4.29
C SER A 162 2.33 0.34 5.44
N TYR A 163 2.69 -0.49 6.41
CA TYR A 163 1.80 -0.87 7.49
C TYR A 163 2.58 -1.21 8.78
N LEU A 164 2.29 -0.44 9.82
CA LEU A 164 2.84 -0.56 11.17
C LEU A 164 2.26 -1.75 11.95
N GLY A 165 1.01 -2.13 11.64
CA GLY A 165 0.33 -3.25 12.29
C GLY A 165 -0.02 -2.99 13.75
N ASN A 166 0.20 -3.98 14.61
CA ASN A 166 -0.09 -3.91 16.05
C ASN A 166 1.17 -3.64 16.89
N ASN A 167 2.21 -3.05 16.31
CA ASN A 167 3.44 -2.69 17.01
C ASN A 167 3.23 -1.43 17.87
N LYS A 168 2.68 -1.62 19.08
CA LYS A 168 2.35 -0.52 20.00
C LYS A 168 3.60 0.22 20.47
N ASN A 169 4.73 -0.47 20.59
CA ASN A 169 6.00 0.16 20.93
C ASN A 169 6.41 1.19 19.89
N LEU A 170 6.39 0.80 18.61
CA LEU A 170 6.70 1.69 17.50
C LEU A 170 5.72 2.86 17.43
N GLU A 171 4.40 2.60 17.56
CA GLU A 171 3.39 3.67 17.60
C GLU A 171 3.67 4.69 18.71
N LYS A 172 3.98 4.22 19.93
CA LYS A 172 4.36 5.09 21.05
C LYS A 172 5.63 5.90 20.77
N LYS A 173 6.65 5.28 20.18
CA LYS A 173 7.91 5.98 19.84
C LYS A 173 7.66 7.06 18.78
N TYR A 174 6.83 6.79 17.78
CA TYR A 174 6.44 7.75 16.75
C TYR A 174 5.65 8.93 17.35
N LEU A 175 4.63 8.64 18.17
CA LEU A 175 3.82 9.67 18.85
C LEU A 175 4.65 10.54 19.81
N ALA A 176 5.72 10.00 20.39
CA ALA A 176 6.66 10.73 21.24
C ALA A 176 7.77 11.46 20.44
N GLY A 177 7.75 11.43 19.11
CA GLY A 177 8.76 12.07 18.26
C GLY A 177 10.14 11.39 18.24
N LYS A 178 10.25 10.20 18.82
CA LYS A 178 11.53 9.47 18.98
C LYS A 178 11.98 8.73 17.72
N ILE A 179 11.07 8.50 16.78
CA ILE A 179 11.36 7.80 15.52
C ILE A 179 10.51 8.41 14.40
N ALA A 180 11.10 8.55 13.21
CA ALA A 180 10.38 8.94 12.01
C ALA A 180 9.69 7.73 11.35
N VAL A 181 8.46 7.91 10.89
CA VAL A 181 7.71 6.90 10.13
C VAL A 181 7.16 7.54 8.85
N GLU A 182 7.78 7.24 7.71
CA GLU A 182 7.23 7.56 6.39
C GLU A 182 6.28 6.44 5.98
N LEU A 183 4.98 6.75 5.91
CA LEU A 183 3.99 5.84 5.36
C LEU A 183 4.01 5.89 3.82
N CYS A 184 4.24 4.73 3.21
CA CYS A 184 4.29 4.57 1.76
C CYS A 184 3.34 3.44 1.32
N PRO A 185 2.39 3.66 0.40
CA PRO A 185 1.52 2.60 -0.11
C PRO A 185 2.32 1.38 -0.56
N GLN A 186 1.86 0.17 -0.24
CA GLN A 186 2.66 -1.04 -0.40
C GLN A 186 3.12 -1.28 -1.85
N GLY A 187 2.26 -1.06 -2.83
CA GLY A 187 2.62 -1.20 -4.23
C GLY A 187 3.52 -0.08 -4.74
N THR A 188 3.41 1.11 -4.15
CA THR A 188 4.34 2.21 -4.42
C THR A 188 5.71 1.91 -3.82
N LEU A 189 5.76 1.37 -2.60
CA LEU A 189 7.01 0.96 -1.94
C LEU A 189 7.73 -0.11 -2.77
N ALA A 190 7.02 -1.16 -3.21
CA ALA A 190 7.57 -2.20 -4.06
C ALA A 190 8.14 -1.63 -5.38
N GLU A 191 7.38 -0.75 -6.04
CA GLU A 191 7.80 -0.18 -7.33
C GLU A 191 8.95 0.83 -7.20
N ARG A 192 9.00 1.62 -6.10
CA ARG A 192 10.15 2.50 -5.79
C ARG A 192 11.44 1.70 -5.61
N ILE A 193 11.37 0.55 -4.95
CA ILE A 193 12.51 -0.35 -4.76
C ILE A 193 12.90 -0.99 -6.10
N ARG A 194 11.93 -1.52 -6.86
CA ARG A 194 12.18 -2.07 -8.21
C ARG A 194 12.85 -1.05 -9.14
N ALA A 195 12.33 0.18 -9.16
CA ALA A 195 12.85 1.27 -9.98
C ALA A 195 14.31 1.57 -9.64
N ALA A 196 14.65 1.62 -8.34
CA ALA A 196 16.03 1.78 -7.89
C ALA A 196 16.96 0.68 -8.41
N GLY A 197 16.56 -0.58 -8.28
CA GLY A 197 17.35 -1.71 -8.79
C GLY A 197 17.42 -1.81 -10.33
N SER A 198 16.58 -1.05 -11.03
CA SER A 198 16.53 -1.02 -12.50
C SER A 198 17.15 0.25 -13.10
N GLY A 199 17.71 1.14 -12.29
CA GLY A 199 18.26 2.42 -12.76
C GLY A 199 17.19 3.42 -13.25
N ILE A 200 15.94 3.27 -12.83
CA ILE A 200 14.83 4.16 -13.15
C ILE A 200 14.69 5.17 -12.00
N PRO A 201 14.98 6.46 -12.19
CA PRO A 201 15.01 7.42 -11.08
C PRO A 201 13.63 7.80 -10.54
N ALA A 202 12.60 7.74 -11.38
CA ALA A 202 11.23 8.08 -11.03
C ALA A 202 10.21 7.40 -11.96
N PHE A 203 8.98 7.22 -11.49
CA PHE A 203 7.84 6.72 -12.27
C PHE A 203 6.53 7.38 -11.82
N PHE A 204 5.46 7.22 -12.59
CA PHE A 204 4.13 7.73 -12.27
C PHE A 204 3.18 6.61 -11.84
N THR A 205 2.37 6.85 -10.81
CA THR A 205 1.35 5.90 -10.30
C THR A 205 0.06 6.64 -9.90
N PRO A 206 -1.14 6.09 -10.13
CA PRO A 206 -2.39 6.71 -9.67
C PRO A 206 -2.63 6.48 -8.17
N THR A 207 -1.86 5.58 -7.54
CA THR A 207 -1.96 5.27 -6.11
C THR A 207 -1.77 6.52 -5.26
N GLY A 208 -2.73 6.81 -4.39
CA GLY A 208 -2.68 7.93 -3.45
C GLY A 208 -3.03 9.30 -4.04
N ALA A 209 -3.44 9.39 -5.30
CA ALA A 209 -3.94 10.64 -5.88
C ALA A 209 -5.14 11.17 -5.09
N HIS A 210 -5.22 12.50 -4.94
CA HIS A 210 -6.25 13.22 -4.18
C HIS A 210 -6.35 12.80 -2.70
N SER A 211 -5.20 12.52 -2.07
CA SER A 211 -5.12 12.16 -0.65
C SER A 211 -4.05 12.99 0.08
N LEU A 212 -4.00 12.88 1.42
CA LEU A 212 -2.94 13.47 2.23
C LEU A 212 -1.53 13.00 1.82
N LEU A 213 -1.41 11.83 1.19
CA LEU A 213 -0.15 11.36 0.65
C LEU A 213 0.34 12.29 -0.46
N GLN A 214 -0.52 12.61 -1.44
CA GLN A 214 -0.18 13.52 -2.53
C GLN A 214 0.29 14.87 -1.99
N GLU A 215 -0.40 15.40 -1.00
CA GLU A 215 -0.16 16.72 -0.42
C GLU A 215 1.05 16.75 0.55
N GLY A 216 1.61 15.59 0.93
CA GLY A 216 2.68 15.54 1.92
C GLY A 216 2.22 15.83 3.36
N GLU A 217 0.92 15.75 3.61
CA GLU A 217 0.28 16.14 4.87
C GLU A 217 0.27 15.01 5.93
N ILE A 218 0.69 13.80 5.56
CA ILE A 218 0.96 12.74 6.54
C ILE A 218 2.27 13.08 7.27
N PRO A 219 2.26 13.33 8.59
CA PRO A 219 3.48 13.64 9.33
C PRO A 219 4.45 12.46 9.27
N VAL A 220 5.73 12.75 9.03
CA VAL A 220 6.82 11.76 9.05
C VAL A 220 7.43 11.69 10.45
N ARG A 221 7.52 12.83 11.15
CA ARG A 221 7.97 12.90 12.54
C ARG A 221 7.15 13.92 13.30
N LEU A 222 6.79 13.57 14.52
CA LEU A 222 6.11 14.46 15.46
C LEU A 222 7.12 15.09 16.44
N GLY A 223 6.78 16.26 16.96
CA GLY A 223 7.47 16.89 18.08
C GLY A 223 7.01 16.31 19.42
N PRO A 224 7.73 16.60 20.53
CA PRO A 224 7.38 16.12 21.87
C PRO A 224 5.99 16.57 22.37
N ASP A 225 5.48 17.67 21.82
CA ASP A 225 4.18 18.27 22.10
C ASP A 225 3.08 17.82 21.11
N GLY A 226 3.40 16.92 20.18
CA GLY A 226 2.50 16.46 19.12
C GLY A 226 2.44 17.37 17.89
N SER A 227 3.24 18.43 17.83
CA SER A 227 3.40 19.24 16.61
C SER A 227 4.04 18.42 15.48
N VAL A 228 3.94 18.87 14.23
CA VAL A 228 4.60 18.20 13.10
C VAL A 228 6.04 18.70 13.00
N ALA A 229 7.01 17.84 13.29
CA ALA A 229 8.44 18.14 13.21
C ALA A 229 9.02 17.87 11.81
N GLU A 230 8.51 16.87 11.10
CA GLU A 230 8.89 16.52 9.73
C GLU A 230 7.62 16.20 8.94
N ARG A 231 7.38 16.93 7.83
CA ARG A 231 6.27 16.70 6.90
C ARG A 231 6.66 15.68 5.83
N GLY A 232 5.64 15.06 5.24
CA GLY A 232 5.83 14.24 4.05
C GLY A 232 6.20 15.09 2.83
N ARG A 233 6.69 14.42 1.79
CA ARG A 233 6.99 15.04 0.50
C ARG A 233 5.69 15.34 -0.25
N VAL A 234 5.55 16.55 -0.80
CA VAL A 234 4.50 16.83 -1.79
C VAL A 234 4.85 16.10 -3.09
N ARG A 235 3.91 15.35 -3.66
CA ARG A 235 4.15 14.62 -4.91
C ARG A 235 3.88 15.55 -6.10
N GLU A 236 4.79 15.54 -7.07
CA GLU A 236 4.49 16.09 -8.40
C GLU A 236 3.34 15.29 -9.00
N THR A 237 2.38 15.99 -9.62
CA THR A 237 1.24 15.36 -10.28
C THR A 237 1.26 15.63 -11.78
N ARG A 238 0.78 14.65 -12.55
CA ARG A 238 0.50 14.82 -13.99
C ARG A 238 -0.78 14.09 -14.36
N GLU A 239 -1.49 14.62 -15.34
CA GLU A 239 -2.64 13.95 -15.91
C GLU A 239 -2.25 13.07 -17.10
N PHE A 240 -2.71 11.82 -17.08
CA PHE A 240 -2.63 10.91 -18.21
C PHE A 240 -4.01 10.32 -18.45
N ASN A 241 -4.52 10.41 -19.68
CA ASN A 241 -5.84 9.88 -20.07
C ASN A 241 -6.98 10.34 -19.15
N GLY A 242 -6.96 11.61 -18.73
CA GLY A 242 -7.99 12.20 -17.87
C GLY A 242 -7.94 11.76 -16.40
N ARG A 243 -6.81 11.18 -15.95
CA ARG A 243 -6.60 10.75 -14.56
C ARG A 243 -5.32 11.33 -13.99
N THR A 244 -5.34 11.70 -12.72
CA THR A 244 -4.18 12.18 -11.97
C THR A 244 -3.25 11.03 -11.59
N PHE A 245 -1.96 11.21 -11.82
CA PHE A 245 -0.89 10.32 -11.37
C PHE A 245 0.14 11.10 -10.56
N LEU A 246 0.73 10.44 -9.56
CA LEU A 246 1.78 10.96 -8.70
C LEU A 246 3.16 10.49 -9.18
N MET A 247 4.14 11.38 -9.21
CA MET A 247 5.53 11.01 -9.44
C MET A 247 6.18 10.50 -8.15
N GLU A 248 6.63 9.25 -8.18
CA GLU A 248 7.35 8.60 -7.09
C GLU A 248 8.81 8.37 -7.45
N LEU A 249 9.70 8.62 -6.49
CA LEU A 249 11.14 8.51 -6.68
C LEU A 249 11.62 7.11 -6.28
N ALA A 250 12.61 6.60 -7.01
CA ALA A 250 13.31 5.38 -6.65
C ALA A 250 13.80 5.42 -5.20
N LEU A 251 13.78 4.26 -4.54
CA LEU A 251 14.19 4.08 -3.16
C LEU A 251 15.35 3.09 -3.07
N PRO A 252 16.60 3.55 -3.26
CA PRO A 252 17.79 2.72 -3.12
C PRO A 252 18.14 2.49 -1.64
N GLY A 253 18.79 1.36 -1.37
CA GLY A 253 19.37 1.01 -0.08
C GLY A 253 20.89 1.06 -0.07
N ASP A 254 21.44 1.18 1.12
CA ASP A 254 22.86 0.91 1.36
C ASP A 254 23.08 -0.60 1.48
N VAL A 255 22.25 -1.25 2.29
CA VAL A 255 22.31 -2.71 2.52
C VAL A 255 20.93 -3.32 2.33
N ALA A 256 20.83 -4.46 1.66
CA ALA A 256 19.65 -5.31 1.66
C ALA A 256 19.89 -6.57 2.49
N ILE A 257 18.91 -6.94 3.33
CA ILE A 257 18.92 -8.17 4.12
C ILE A 257 17.73 -9.03 3.73
N LEU A 258 18.00 -10.25 3.25
CA LEU A 258 17.01 -11.14 2.65
C LEU A 258 17.08 -12.53 3.30
N ARG A 259 15.96 -13.26 3.30
CA ARG A 259 15.93 -14.70 3.60
C ARG A 259 15.54 -15.47 2.34
N ALA A 260 16.32 -16.47 1.99
CA ALA A 260 16.05 -17.35 0.86
C ALA A 260 15.96 -18.81 1.31
N HIS A 261 15.16 -19.59 0.58
CA HIS A 261 15.00 -21.02 0.86
C HIS A 261 16.24 -21.81 0.40
N LYS A 262 16.73 -21.52 -0.82
CA LYS A 262 17.99 -22.06 -1.33
C LYS A 262 18.86 -20.95 -1.90
N VAL A 263 20.17 -21.05 -1.69
CA VAL A 263 21.15 -20.17 -2.33
C VAL A 263 22.38 -20.99 -2.72
N ASP A 264 22.81 -20.89 -3.98
CA ASP A 264 24.07 -21.51 -4.40
C ASP A 264 25.28 -20.64 -4.05
N ARG A 265 26.49 -21.20 -4.15
CA ARG A 265 27.73 -20.44 -3.86
C ARG A 265 27.97 -19.24 -4.79
N ALA A 266 27.33 -19.18 -5.95
CA ALA A 266 27.37 -18.02 -6.85
C ALA A 266 26.40 -16.91 -6.41
N GLY A 267 25.49 -17.21 -5.50
CA GLY A 267 24.48 -16.31 -4.95
C GLY A 267 23.12 -16.38 -5.64
N ASN A 268 22.88 -17.35 -6.53
CA ASN A 268 21.55 -17.52 -7.12
C ASN A 268 20.58 -17.95 -6.02
N CYS A 269 19.49 -17.21 -5.83
CA CYS A 269 18.50 -17.51 -4.80
C CYS A 269 17.20 -18.08 -5.39
N VAL A 270 16.62 -19.00 -4.64
CA VAL A 270 15.24 -19.47 -4.79
C VAL A 270 14.47 -19.13 -3.52
N PHE A 271 13.33 -18.47 -3.66
CA PHE A 271 12.41 -18.16 -2.58
C PHE A 271 11.26 -19.17 -2.56
N ARG A 272 10.63 -19.36 -1.40
CA ARG A 272 9.55 -20.32 -1.23
C ARG A 272 8.21 -19.62 -1.11
N TYR A 273 7.29 -19.92 -2.02
CA TYR A 273 5.91 -19.41 -2.03
C TYR A 273 5.82 -17.89 -1.84
N SER A 274 5.16 -17.43 -0.76
CA SER A 274 4.91 -16.02 -0.49
C SER A 274 6.09 -15.27 0.16
N THR A 275 7.18 -15.98 0.48
CA THR A 275 8.43 -15.32 0.96
C THR A 275 9.13 -14.53 -0.13
N LYS A 276 8.81 -14.80 -1.41
CA LYS A 276 9.33 -14.04 -2.56
C LYS A 276 9.09 -12.55 -2.39
N ALA A 277 7.83 -12.14 -2.13
CA ALA A 277 7.42 -10.79 -1.73
C ALA A 277 8.41 -9.66 -2.09
N PHE A 278 9.12 -9.10 -1.10
CA PHE A 278 10.09 -8.01 -1.30
C PHE A 278 11.53 -8.50 -1.56
N GLY A 279 11.80 -9.80 -1.43
CA GLY A 279 13.15 -10.39 -1.49
C GLY A 279 13.90 -10.02 -2.77
N PRO A 280 13.43 -10.46 -3.97
CA PRO A 280 14.09 -10.15 -5.24
C PRO A 280 14.22 -8.65 -5.51
N LEU A 281 13.26 -7.84 -5.06
CA LEU A 281 13.26 -6.39 -5.30
C LEU A 281 14.37 -5.71 -4.50
N MET A 282 14.44 -6.00 -3.20
CA MET A 282 15.40 -5.37 -2.30
C MET A 282 16.83 -5.78 -2.61
N GLY A 283 17.07 -7.04 -2.98
CA GLY A 283 18.41 -7.50 -3.39
C GLY A 283 18.95 -6.76 -4.61
N LYS A 284 18.08 -6.32 -5.52
CA LYS A 284 18.48 -5.53 -6.71
C LYS A 284 18.73 -4.06 -6.40
N ALA A 285 18.17 -3.55 -5.31
CA ALA A 285 18.08 -2.11 -5.02
C ALA A 285 19.10 -1.60 -4.00
N ALA A 286 20.03 -2.44 -3.54
CA ALA A 286 21.06 -2.06 -2.56
C ALA A 286 22.47 -2.14 -3.15
N LYS A 287 23.41 -1.44 -2.49
CA LYS A 287 24.84 -1.50 -2.84
C LYS A 287 25.50 -2.78 -2.33
N LEU A 288 24.99 -3.31 -1.22
CA LEU A 288 25.42 -4.55 -0.59
C LEU A 288 24.19 -5.41 -0.25
N THR A 289 24.14 -6.64 -0.74
CA THR A 289 23.06 -7.59 -0.43
C THR A 289 23.59 -8.78 0.37
N ILE A 290 22.98 -8.99 1.52
CA ILE A 290 23.27 -10.09 2.46
C ILE A 290 22.05 -11.01 2.51
N VAL A 291 22.27 -12.28 2.20
CA VAL A 291 21.22 -13.30 2.19
C VAL A 291 21.49 -14.32 3.29
N GLU A 292 20.52 -14.53 4.18
CA GLU A 292 20.49 -15.73 5.00
C GLU A 292 19.76 -16.85 4.24
N ALA A 293 20.38 -18.02 4.16
CA ALA A 293 19.88 -19.14 3.38
C ALA A 293 19.55 -20.31 4.30
N GLU A 294 18.37 -20.90 4.13
CA GLU A 294 18.00 -22.14 4.82
C GLU A 294 18.83 -23.31 4.31
N ASN A 295 19.09 -23.34 3.00
CA ASN A 295 19.90 -24.34 2.34
C ASN A 295 20.94 -23.63 1.47
N ILE A 296 22.22 -23.74 1.85
CA ILE A 296 23.33 -23.33 0.98
C ILE A 296 23.72 -24.56 0.16
N VAL A 297 23.63 -24.44 -1.16
CA VAL A 297 23.83 -25.55 -2.10
C VAL A 297 25.04 -25.32 -3.01
N GLU A 298 25.53 -26.38 -3.63
CA GLU A 298 26.66 -26.29 -4.55
C GLU A 298 26.25 -25.77 -5.94
N LEU A 299 27.24 -25.33 -6.72
CA LEU A 299 26.99 -24.80 -8.06
C LEU A 299 26.37 -25.87 -8.96
N GLY A 300 25.28 -25.51 -9.65
CA GLY A 300 24.55 -26.42 -10.54
C GLY A 300 23.42 -27.21 -9.86
N GLU A 301 23.24 -27.10 -8.54
CA GLU A 301 22.11 -27.73 -7.84
C GLU A 301 20.79 -26.93 -7.94
N ILE A 302 20.86 -25.68 -8.40
CA ILE A 302 19.69 -24.86 -8.72
C ILE A 302 19.53 -24.86 -10.24
N ASP A 303 18.37 -25.28 -10.73
CA ASP A 303 18.05 -25.16 -12.15
C ASP A 303 18.01 -23.67 -12.56
N PRO A 304 18.69 -23.26 -13.65
CA PRO A 304 18.70 -21.87 -14.08
C PRO A 304 17.31 -21.26 -14.33
N GLY A 305 16.31 -22.08 -14.70
CA GLY A 305 14.92 -21.67 -14.88
C GLY A 305 14.14 -21.45 -13.57
N GLU A 306 14.67 -21.89 -12.43
CA GLU A 306 14.09 -21.73 -11.10
C GLU A 306 14.67 -20.54 -10.32
N VAL A 307 15.70 -19.86 -10.86
CA VAL A 307 16.37 -18.75 -10.18
C VAL A 307 15.48 -17.51 -10.11
N ASP A 308 15.11 -17.11 -8.89
CA ASP A 308 14.30 -15.92 -8.63
C ASP A 308 15.14 -14.63 -8.53
N LEU A 309 16.35 -14.74 -7.97
CA LEU A 309 17.31 -13.65 -7.85
C LEU A 309 18.68 -14.15 -8.29
N ALA A 310 19.17 -13.65 -9.42
CA ALA A 310 20.48 -13.99 -9.94
C ALA A 310 21.61 -13.54 -8.99
N GLY A 311 22.65 -14.35 -8.88
CA GLY A 311 23.75 -14.13 -7.94
C GLY A 311 24.55 -12.85 -8.17
N ILE A 312 24.40 -12.18 -9.32
CA ILE A 312 24.99 -10.85 -9.55
C ILE A 312 24.50 -9.80 -8.54
N TYR A 313 23.31 -9.99 -7.97
CA TYR A 313 22.72 -9.09 -6.99
C TYR A 313 23.02 -9.46 -5.53
N VAL A 314 23.79 -10.54 -5.31
CA VAL A 314 24.09 -11.08 -3.97
C VAL A 314 25.57 -10.98 -3.70
N ASP A 315 25.93 -10.39 -2.56
CA ASP A 315 27.31 -10.15 -2.19
C ASP A 315 27.78 -11.03 -1.03
N ARG A 316 26.88 -11.33 -0.08
CA ARG A 316 27.18 -12.14 1.11
C ARG A 316 26.08 -13.16 1.36
N ILE A 317 26.47 -14.37 1.71
CA ILE A 317 25.58 -15.49 2.03
C ILE A 317 25.94 -15.99 3.43
N VAL A 318 24.93 -16.19 4.29
CA VAL A 318 25.11 -16.77 5.62
C VAL A 318 24.10 -17.89 5.87
N PRO A 319 24.42 -18.90 6.69
CA PRO A 319 23.43 -19.89 7.08
C PRO A 319 22.35 -19.26 7.95
N ALA A 320 21.08 -19.55 7.66
CA ALA A 320 19.98 -19.19 8.53
C ALA A 320 20.03 -20.07 9.79
N THR A 321 20.13 -19.46 10.97
CA THR A 321 20.17 -20.18 12.26
C THR A 321 18.90 -20.00 13.08
N VAL A 322 18.02 -19.11 12.66
CA VAL A 322 16.71 -18.89 13.28
C VAL A 322 15.61 -19.44 12.35
N PRO A 323 14.68 -20.29 12.86
CA PRO A 323 13.59 -20.80 12.05
C PRO A 323 12.56 -19.71 11.72
N SER A 324 11.84 -19.88 10.61
CA SER A 324 10.70 -19.04 10.23
C SER A 324 9.61 -19.05 11.30
N LYS A 325 8.94 -17.91 11.49
CA LYS A 325 7.93 -17.72 12.54
C LYS A 325 6.57 -17.38 11.93
N ILE A 326 5.52 -17.86 12.59
CA ILE A 326 4.14 -17.56 12.23
C ILE A 326 3.63 -16.35 13.01
N ASP A 327 3.09 -15.38 12.29
CA ASP A 327 2.44 -14.20 12.87
C ASP A 327 1.11 -14.56 13.53
N ILE A 328 0.16 -15.06 12.74
CA ILE A 328 -1.17 -15.46 13.19
C ILE A 328 -1.44 -16.87 12.70
N LEU A 329 -1.46 -17.83 13.63
CA LEU A 329 -1.83 -19.20 13.31
C LEU A 329 -3.35 -19.30 13.16
N LYS A 330 -3.80 -19.75 12.00
CA LYS A 330 -5.19 -20.09 11.70
C LYS A 330 -5.24 -21.47 11.07
N THR A 331 -6.09 -22.33 11.60
CA THR A 331 -6.33 -23.66 11.06
C THR A 331 -7.82 -23.87 10.81
N ARG A 332 -8.14 -24.80 9.92
CA ARG A 332 -9.50 -25.35 9.76
C ARG A 332 -9.59 -26.73 10.40
N GLU A 333 -10.78 -27.10 10.83
CA GLU A 333 -11.08 -28.47 11.22
C GLU A 333 -11.22 -29.37 9.98
N PRO A 334 -10.85 -30.66 10.06
CA PRO A 334 -11.14 -31.62 9.02
C PRO A 334 -12.63 -31.64 8.71
N LYS A 335 -13.00 -31.70 7.43
CA LYS A 335 -14.39 -31.96 7.03
C LYS A 335 -14.77 -33.38 7.44
N THR A 336 -15.22 -33.56 8.68
CA THR A 336 -16.00 -34.75 9.03
C THR A 336 -17.29 -34.69 8.22
N GLY A 337 -17.70 -35.80 7.60
CA GLY A 337 -18.81 -35.85 6.63
C GLY A 337 -20.22 -35.48 7.14
N LYS A 338 -20.33 -34.71 8.23
CA LYS A 338 -21.54 -33.99 8.60
C LYS A 338 -21.36 -32.55 8.19
N ALA A 339 -22.10 -32.12 7.17
CA ALA A 339 -22.34 -30.71 6.93
C ALA A 339 -22.69 -30.07 8.28
N ALA A 340 -21.88 -29.12 8.73
CA ALA A 340 -22.16 -28.37 9.93
C ALA A 340 -23.36 -27.45 9.65
N THR A 341 -24.56 -28.03 9.69
CA THR A 341 -25.77 -27.29 10.03
C THR A 341 -25.71 -26.96 11.52
N THR A 342 -24.79 -26.09 11.91
CA THR A 342 -24.96 -25.28 13.12
C THR A 342 -25.74 -24.04 12.71
N ALA A 343 -26.98 -24.26 12.28
CA ALA A 343 -28.03 -23.28 12.43
C ALA A 343 -28.40 -23.26 13.92
N THR A 344 -27.52 -22.71 14.75
CA THR A 344 -27.91 -22.27 16.08
C THR A 344 -28.97 -21.21 15.84
N SER A 345 -30.17 -21.38 16.42
CA SER A 345 -31.21 -20.36 16.41
C SER A 345 -30.69 -19.13 17.16
N MET A 346 -29.95 -18.28 16.46
CA MET A 346 -29.54 -16.98 16.95
C MET A 346 -30.70 -16.02 16.68
N THR A 347 -30.99 -15.20 17.68
CA THR A 347 -31.97 -14.12 17.55
C THR A 347 -31.49 -13.17 16.44
N PRO A 348 -32.35 -12.67 15.53
CA PRO A 348 -31.98 -12.09 14.23
C PRO A 348 -31.12 -10.81 14.19
N ASN A 349 -30.45 -10.43 15.29
CA ASN A 349 -29.86 -9.10 15.47
C ASN A 349 -28.48 -9.12 16.14
N THR A 350 -27.77 -10.25 16.11
CA THR A 350 -26.40 -10.31 16.65
C THR A 350 -25.39 -9.67 15.68
N ALA A 351 -24.29 -9.12 16.21
CA ALA A 351 -23.21 -8.58 15.38
C ALA A 351 -22.61 -9.62 14.41
N ALA A 352 -22.66 -10.91 14.76
CA ALA A 352 -22.22 -12.01 13.91
C ALA A 352 -23.11 -12.17 12.67
N GLU A 353 -24.43 -12.16 12.83
CA GLU A 353 -25.38 -12.28 11.72
C GLU A 353 -25.29 -11.10 10.75
N LYS A 354 -25.10 -9.88 11.26
CA LYS A 354 -24.85 -8.69 10.43
C LYS A 354 -23.65 -8.89 9.51
N ARG A 355 -22.54 -9.39 10.05
CA ARG A 355 -21.31 -9.66 9.29
C ARG A 355 -21.52 -10.77 8.25
N LEU A 356 -22.22 -11.85 8.62
CA LEU A 356 -22.52 -12.95 7.69
C LEU A 356 -23.47 -12.51 6.58
N ARG A 357 -24.45 -11.64 6.87
CA ARG A 357 -25.34 -11.03 5.88
C ARG A 357 -24.55 -10.22 4.85
N ILE A 358 -23.69 -9.31 5.32
CA ILE A 358 -22.84 -8.50 4.42
C ILE A 358 -21.97 -9.42 3.56
N ALA A 359 -21.32 -10.42 4.16
CA ALA A 359 -20.46 -11.35 3.44
C ALA A 359 -21.22 -12.17 2.39
N ARG A 360 -22.43 -12.65 2.72
CA ARG A 360 -23.29 -13.39 1.79
C ARG A 360 -23.69 -12.52 0.60
N ARG A 361 -24.07 -11.27 0.84
CA ARG A 361 -24.39 -10.34 -0.25
C ARG A 361 -23.15 -9.98 -1.07
N ALA A 362 -22.00 -9.78 -0.43
CA ALA A 362 -20.74 -9.53 -1.12
C ALA A 362 -20.31 -10.70 -2.01
N ALA A 363 -20.68 -11.95 -1.67
CA ALA A 363 -20.41 -13.11 -2.52
C ALA A 363 -21.09 -13.02 -3.90
N LYS A 364 -22.22 -12.31 -4.02
CA LYS A 364 -22.92 -12.09 -5.30
C LYS A 364 -22.15 -11.16 -6.26
N GLU A 365 -21.08 -10.52 -5.78
CA GLU A 365 -20.15 -9.74 -6.60
C GLU A 365 -19.00 -10.60 -7.17
N LEU A 366 -18.93 -11.88 -6.78
CA LEU A 366 -17.86 -12.79 -7.18
C LEU A 366 -18.39 -13.76 -8.23
N TYR A 367 -18.10 -13.51 -9.51
CA TYR A 367 -18.56 -14.38 -10.60
C TYR A 367 -17.54 -15.47 -10.94
N PRO A 368 -17.99 -16.65 -11.43
CA PRO A 368 -17.08 -17.72 -11.84
C PRO A 368 -15.99 -17.24 -12.80
N GLY A 369 -14.73 -17.60 -12.50
CA GLY A 369 -13.56 -17.22 -13.28
C GLY A 369 -12.94 -15.87 -12.92
N PHE A 370 -13.58 -15.07 -12.07
CA PHE A 370 -13.03 -13.77 -11.65
C PHE A 370 -11.73 -13.89 -10.86
N TYR A 371 -10.85 -12.92 -11.07
CA TYR A 371 -9.71 -12.59 -10.25
C TYR A 371 -10.14 -11.57 -9.19
N VAL A 372 -10.03 -11.94 -7.91
CA VAL A 372 -10.58 -11.13 -6.82
C VAL A 372 -9.54 -10.84 -5.75
N ASN A 373 -9.57 -9.63 -5.20
CA ASN A 373 -8.78 -9.29 -4.00
C ASN A 373 -9.73 -8.92 -2.85
N LEU A 374 -9.51 -9.54 -1.70
CA LEU A 374 -10.40 -9.47 -0.55
C LEU A 374 -9.67 -8.90 0.65
N GLY A 375 -10.10 -7.73 1.11
CA GLY A 375 -9.62 -7.13 2.35
C GLY A 375 -9.93 -8.00 3.57
N VAL A 376 -9.05 -7.96 4.57
CA VAL A 376 -9.22 -8.73 5.81
C VAL A 376 -10.55 -8.41 6.49
N GLY A 377 -11.24 -9.45 6.97
CA GLY A 377 -12.45 -9.31 7.80
C GLY A 377 -13.70 -9.82 7.11
N ILE A 378 -14.69 -8.94 6.88
CA ILE A 378 -15.94 -9.34 6.21
C ILE A 378 -15.68 -9.81 4.77
N PRO A 379 -14.84 -9.14 3.94
CA PRO A 379 -14.63 -9.56 2.56
C PRO A 379 -14.06 -10.98 2.42
N THR A 380 -13.14 -11.38 3.30
CA THR A 380 -12.58 -12.74 3.32
C THR A 380 -13.59 -13.85 3.64
N LEU A 381 -14.79 -13.51 4.13
CA LEU A 381 -15.88 -14.48 4.35
C LEU A 381 -16.71 -14.74 3.09
N ALA A 382 -16.71 -13.82 2.11
CA ALA A 382 -17.57 -13.89 0.94
C ALA A 382 -17.40 -15.19 0.11
N PRO A 383 -16.17 -15.70 -0.15
CA PRO A 383 -16.00 -16.93 -0.93
C PRO A 383 -16.67 -18.17 -0.32
N SER A 384 -16.86 -18.19 1.00
CA SER A 384 -17.52 -19.32 1.70
C SER A 384 -19.01 -19.45 1.38
N PHE A 385 -19.61 -18.45 0.72
CA PHE A 385 -21.02 -18.43 0.31
C PHE A 385 -21.23 -18.71 -1.18
N LEU A 386 -20.16 -18.93 -1.94
CA LEU A 386 -20.25 -19.36 -3.34
C LEU A 386 -20.80 -20.79 -3.43
N ALA A 387 -21.51 -21.09 -4.51
CA ALA A 387 -21.92 -22.46 -4.77
C ALA A 387 -20.67 -23.36 -4.98
N PRO A 388 -20.74 -24.68 -4.69
CA PRO A 388 -19.57 -25.56 -4.78
C PRO A 388 -18.87 -25.60 -6.16
N ASP A 389 -19.59 -25.31 -7.23
CA ASP A 389 -19.14 -25.26 -8.62
C ASP A 389 -18.70 -23.85 -9.06
N GLU A 390 -19.04 -22.81 -8.30
CA GLU A 390 -18.59 -21.44 -8.54
C GLU A 390 -17.21 -21.22 -7.94
N LYS A 391 -16.23 -20.86 -8.78
CA LYS A 391 -14.84 -20.68 -8.36
C LYS A 391 -14.30 -19.34 -8.83
N VAL A 392 -13.56 -18.68 -7.94
CA VAL A 392 -12.82 -17.45 -8.21
C VAL A 392 -11.34 -17.65 -7.87
N TRP A 393 -10.48 -16.90 -8.54
CA TRP A 393 -9.07 -16.82 -8.22
C TRP A 393 -8.84 -15.73 -7.18
N ILE A 394 -8.48 -16.13 -5.96
CA ILE A 394 -8.19 -15.16 -4.90
C ILE A 394 -6.73 -14.74 -5.00
N GLN A 395 -6.52 -13.45 -5.26
CA GLN A 395 -5.23 -12.79 -5.23
C GLN A 395 -4.96 -12.24 -3.83
N SER A 396 -3.76 -12.50 -3.31
CA SER A 396 -3.25 -11.93 -2.07
C SER A 396 -2.05 -11.03 -2.39
N GLU A 397 -2.11 -9.79 -1.89
CA GLU A 397 -1.18 -8.72 -2.25
C GLU A 397 0.29 -9.00 -1.90
N ASN A 398 0.55 -9.97 -1.02
CA ASN A 398 1.89 -10.41 -0.64
C ASN A 398 2.55 -11.38 -1.64
N GLY A 399 1.89 -11.71 -2.75
CA GLY A 399 2.51 -12.49 -3.83
C GLY A 399 1.87 -13.84 -4.09
N ILE A 400 0.55 -13.99 -3.90
CA ILE A 400 -0.17 -15.24 -4.15
C ILE A 400 -1.31 -14.97 -5.13
N LEU A 401 -1.45 -15.82 -6.14
CA LEU A 401 -2.66 -15.93 -6.95
C LEU A 401 -3.18 -17.37 -6.83
N GLY A 402 -4.43 -17.55 -6.43
CA GLY A 402 -4.96 -18.87 -6.06
C GLY A 402 -4.77 -19.18 -4.57
N MET A 403 -5.03 -18.20 -3.70
CA MET A 403 -5.06 -18.41 -2.26
C MET A 403 -6.20 -19.36 -1.88
N GLY A 404 -5.86 -20.41 -1.13
CA GLY A 404 -6.80 -21.39 -0.61
C GLY A 404 -7.36 -21.04 0.77
N PRO A 405 -8.14 -21.95 1.37
CA PRO A 405 -8.64 -21.81 2.74
C PRO A 405 -7.49 -21.89 3.77
N TYR A 406 -7.84 -21.69 5.05
CA TYR A 406 -6.92 -21.99 6.15
C TYR A 406 -6.45 -23.46 6.10
N PRO A 407 -5.20 -23.74 6.50
CA PRO A 407 -4.62 -25.09 6.49
C PRO A 407 -5.23 -25.99 7.57
N LEU A 408 -5.20 -27.30 7.34
CA LEU A 408 -5.24 -28.29 8.41
C LEU A 408 -3.96 -28.16 9.27
N PRO A 409 -3.94 -28.63 10.53
CA PRO A 409 -2.75 -28.56 11.38
C PRO A 409 -1.46 -29.08 10.72
N GLU A 410 -1.55 -30.14 9.93
CA GLU A 410 -0.45 -30.75 9.17
C GLU A 410 -0.07 -30.00 7.88
N GLU A 411 -0.94 -29.11 7.38
CA GLU A 411 -0.71 -28.27 6.21
C GLU A 411 -0.10 -26.90 6.58
N VAL A 412 0.11 -26.63 7.87
CA VAL A 412 0.60 -25.33 8.36
C VAL A 412 2.02 -25.07 7.85
N ASP A 413 2.20 -23.95 7.15
CA ASP A 413 3.48 -23.52 6.62
C ASP A 413 3.70 -22.01 6.88
N PRO A 414 4.80 -21.60 7.55
CA PRO A 414 5.10 -20.17 7.79
C PRO A 414 5.37 -19.36 6.52
N ASP A 415 5.64 -20.03 5.39
CA ASP A 415 5.93 -19.38 4.11
C ASP A 415 4.67 -19.13 3.27
N ILE A 416 3.49 -19.57 3.75
CA ILE A 416 2.21 -19.44 3.06
C ILE A 416 1.22 -18.68 3.97
N VAL A 417 1.24 -17.36 3.85
CA VAL A 417 0.36 -16.46 4.61
C VAL A 417 -0.46 -15.56 3.69
N ASN A 418 -1.62 -15.11 4.15
CA ASN A 418 -2.42 -14.10 3.45
C ASN A 418 -1.97 -12.66 3.79
N ALA A 419 -2.59 -11.68 3.13
CA ALA A 419 -2.39 -10.25 3.42
C ALA A 419 -2.57 -9.87 4.91
N GLY A 420 -3.44 -10.59 5.63
CA GLY A 420 -3.70 -10.46 7.07
C GLY A 420 -2.68 -11.12 7.99
N LYS A 421 -1.62 -11.74 7.44
CA LYS A 421 -0.57 -12.50 8.16
C LYS A 421 -1.08 -13.78 8.81
N GLU A 422 -2.20 -14.32 8.32
CA GLU A 422 -2.76 -15.59 8.75
C GLU A 422 -2.27 -16.71 7.84
N THR A 423 -2.01 -17.89 8.41
CA THR A 423 -1.64 -19.08 7.64
C THR A 423 -2.76 -19.50 6.69
N VAL A 424 -2.43 -19.77 5.44
CA VAL A 424 -3.36 -20.20 4.37
C VAL A 424 -2.75 -21.34 3.54
N THR A 425 -3.53 -21.91 2.64
CA THR A 425 -3.08 -22.91 1.66
C THR A 425 -3.03 -22.32 0.25
N LEU A 426 -2.54 -23.09 -0.72
CA LEU A 426 -2.58 -22.77 -2.14
C LEU A 426 -3.48 -23.78 -2.86
N VAL A 427 -4.33 -23.31 -3.77
CA VAL A 427 -5.16 -24.21 -4.60
C VAL A 427 -4.37 -24.77 -5.79
N PRO A 428 -4.76 -25.91 -6.38
CA PRO A 428 -4.17 -26.36 -7.64
C PRO A 428 -4.24 -25.28 -8.73
N GLY A 429 -3.11 -25.00 -9.39
CA GLY A 429 -2.98 -23.93 -10.38
C GLY A 429 -2.58 -22.56 -9.80
N ALA A 430 -2.34 -22.48 -8.49
CA ALA A 430 -1.83 -21.26 -7.87
C ALA A 430 -0.43 -20.87 -8.38
N ALA A 431 -0.14 -19.57 -8.32
CA ALA A 431 1.15 -18.99 -8.67
C ALA A 431 1.64 -18.05 -7.56
N THR A 432 2.97 -17.94 -7.41
CA THR A 432 3.59 -16.98 -6.47
C THR A 432 4.61 -16.08 -7.16
N PHE A 433 4.66 -14.82 -6.73
CA PHE A 433 5.38 -13.74 -7.40
C PHE A 433 5.88 -12.70 -6.39
N ASP A 434 6.76 -11.80 -6.83
CA ASP A 434 7.23 -10.70 -6.00
C ASP A 434 6.19 -9.58 -5.86
N SER A 435 6.42 -8.65 -4.94
CA SER A 435 5.48 -7.58 -4.66
C SER A 435 5.33 -6.56 -5.80
N SER A 436 6.32 -6.39 -6.68
CA SER A 436 6.16 -5.46 -7.82
C SER A 436 5.19 -6.06 -8.83
N GLU A 437 5.33 -7.35 -9.14
CA GLU A 437 4.38 -8.07 -10.00
C GLU A 437 2.96 -8.08 -9.39
N SER A 438 2.87 -8.36 -8.09
CA SER A 438 1.60 -8.32 -7.33
C SER A 438 0.84 -7.01 -7.53
N PHE A 439 1.53 -5.88 -7.32
CA PHE A 439 0.91 -4.56 -7.47
C PHE A 439 0.86 -4.07 -8.92
N GLY A 440 1.65 -4.64 -9.82
CA GLY A 440 1.49 -4.50 -11.26
C GLY A 440 0.13 -5.03 -11.73
N MET A 441 -0.24 -6.24 -11.29
CA MET A 441 -1.58 -6.81 -11.55
C MET A 441 -2.70 -5.92 -10.99
N ILE A 442 -2.57 -5.49 -9.73
CA ILE A 442 -3.58 -4.66 -9.05
C ILE A 442 -3.73 -3.31 -9.76
N ARG A 443 -2.65 -2.54 -9.90
CA ARG A 443 -2.66 -1.20 -10.47
C ARG A 443 -2.98 -1.22 -11.97
N GLY A 444 -2.58 -2.27 -12.67
CA GLY A 444 -2.91 -2.49 -14.09
C GLY A 444 -4.40 -2.74 -14.33
N GLY A 445 -5.16 -3.06 -13.28
CA GLY A 445 -6.58 -3.38 -13.36
C GLY A 445 -6.83 -4.78 -13.91
N HIS A 446 -5.97 -5.74 -13.55
CA HIS A 446 -6.10 -7.16 -13.91
C HIS A 446 -6.93 -7.96 -12.88
N VAL A 447 -7.26 -7.34 -11.75
CA VAL A 447 -8.21 -7.86 -10.76
C VAL A 447 -9.60 -7.36 -11.16
N ASP A 448 -10.56 -8.27 -11.28
CA ASP A 448 -11.93 -7.94 -11.69
C ASP A 448 -12.68 -7.21 -10.56
N VAL A 449 -12.53 -7.71 -9.32
CA VAL A 449 -13.24 -7.18 -8.15
C VAL A 449 -12.32 -7.06 -6.95
N SER A 450 -12.31 -5.89 -6.32
CA SER A 450 -11.69 -5.67 -5.02
C SER A 450 -12.74 -5.31 -3.98
N ILE A 451 -12.79 -6.07 -2.88
CA ILE A 451 -13.75 -5.86 -1.79
C ILE A 451 -13.01 -5.45 -0.53
N LEU A 452 -13.30 -4.26 0.00
CA LEU A 452 -12.62 -3.70 1.18
C LEU A 452 -13.60 -3.29 2.28
N GLY A 453 -13.11 -3.21 3.51
CA GLY A 453 -13.80 -2.50 4.59
C GLY A 453 -13.60 -0.98 4.49
N ALA A 454 -14.46 -0.22 5.17
CA ALA A 454 -14.40 1.23 5.23
C ALA A 454 -14.61 1.77 6.65
N LEU A 455 -13.94 2.88 6.98
CA LEU A 455 -14.29 3.73 8.11
C LEU A 455 -15.34 4.75 7.71
N GLN A 456 -15.20 5.33 6.51
CA GLN A 456 -16.19 6.16 5.84
C GLN A 456 -16.17 5.89 4.33
N VAL A 457 -17.33 6.05 3.70
CA VAL A 457 -17.47 6.12 2.25
C VAL A 457 -18.37 7.30 1.89
N SER A 458 -17.98 8.10 0.90
CA SER A 458 -18.74 9.29 0.50
C SER A 458 -19.82 8.98 -0.52
N ALA A 459 -20.78 9.90 -0.69
CA ALA A 459 -21.79 9.84 -1.74
C ALA A 459 -21.21 9.85 -3.17
N ALA A 460 -19.97 10.32 -3.33
CA ALA A 460 -19.25 10.33 -4.61
C ALA A 460 -18.34 9.11 -4.81
N GLY A 461 -18.30 8.19 -3.84
CA GLY A 461 -17.46 6.99 -3.88
C GLY A 461 -16.04 7.20 -3.37
N ASP A 462 -15.78 8.25 -2.58
CA ASP A 462 -14.50 8.36 -1.88
C ASP A 462 -14.43 7.32 -0.76
N LEU A 463 -13.26 6.69 -0.58
CA LEU A 463 -13.02 5.70 0.46
C LEU A 463 -12.04 6.25 1.50
N ALA A 464 -12.35 6.09 2.78
CA ALA A 464 -11.41 6.29 3.88
C ALA A 464 -11.38 5.05 4.78
N ASN A 465 -10.21 4.42 4.93
CA ASN A 465 -10.11 3.17 5.72
C ASN A 465 -8.81 2.94 6.51
N TYR A 466 -7.80 3.82 6.41
CA TYR A 466 -6.47 3.52 6.94
C TYR A 466 -6.05 4.33 8.17
N MET A 467 -6.65 5.49 8.42
CA MET A 467 -6.22 6.41 9.46
C MET A 467 -7.40 7.11 10.12
N ILE A 468 -7.29 7.29 11.44
CA ILE A 468 -8.08 8.28 12.19
C ILE A 468 -7.06 9.19 12.88
N PRO A 469 -6.92 10.47 12.46
CA PRO A 469 -5.98 11.39 13.07
C PRO A 469 -6.09 11.41 14.61
N GLY A 470 -4.94 11.25 15.28
CA GLY A 470 -4.86 11.22 16.75
C GLY A 470 -5.42 9.96 17.44
N LYS A 471 -5.92 8.95 16.71
CA LYS A 471 -6.44 7.70 17.28
C LYS A 471 -5.88 6.43 16.66
N ILE A 472 -5.78 6.37 15.33
CA ILE A 472 -5.37 5.17 14.59
C ILE A 472 -4.32 5.57 13.56
N PHE A 473 -3.07 5.13 13.76
CA PHE A 473 -1.95 5.30 12.83
C PHE A 473 -1.34 3.95 12.47
N LYS A 474 -2.08 3.12 11.72
CA LYS A 474 -1.61 1.77 11.33
C LYS A 474 -0.93 1.71 9.96
N GLY A 475 -1.15 2.71 9.10
CA GLY A 475 -0.65 2.73 7.72
C GLY A 475 -1.68 2.24 6.71
N MET A 476 -1.47 2.56 5.44
CA MET A 476 -2.40 2.24 4.34
C MET A 476 -2.25 0.82 3.79
N GLY A 477 -1.14 0.13 4.02
CA GLY A 477 -0.88 -1.18 3.41
C GLY A 477 -1.06 -1.15 1.88
N GLY A 478 -1.65 -2.20 1.32
CA GLY A 478 -2.05 -2.26 -0.09
C GLY A 478 -3.33 -1.50 -0.46
N ALA A 479 -4.07 -0.93 0.50
CA ALA A 479 -5.43 -0.43 0.26
C ALA A 479 -5.50 0.69 -0.80
N MET A 480 -4.53 1.61 -0.80
CA MET A 480 -4.49 2.69 -1.81
C MET A 480 -4.23 2.16 -3.22
N ASP A 481 -3.41 1.10 -3.36
CA ASP A 481 -3.14 0.49 -4.67
C ASP A 481 -4.35 -0.31 -5.15
N LEU A 482 -5.03 -1.04 -4.25
CA LEU A 482 -6.22 -1.85 -4.56
C LEU A 482 -7.36 -1.05 -5.19
N VAL A 483 -7.52 0.19 -4.77
CA VAL A 483 -8.57 1.09 -5.29
C VAL A 483 -8.06 2.03 -6.38
N SER A 484 -6.80 1.89 -6.80
CA SER A 484 -6.14 2.85 -7.71
C SER A 484 -6.56 2.70 -9.16
N ASN A 485 -7.29 1.65 -9.56
CA ASN A 485 -7.77 1.48 -10.94
C ASN A 485 -9.26 1.14 -11.02
N PRO A 486 -10.14 2.04 -10.55
CA PRO A 486 -11.58 1.77 -10.41
C PRO A 486 -12.33 1.68 -11.77
N ASP A 487 -11.66 1.96 -12.89
CA ASP A 487 -12.24 1.89 -14.23
C ASP A 487 -12.16 0.49 -14.85
N LYS A 488 -11.24 -0.34 -14.36
CA LYS A 488 -11.08 -1.73 -14.78
C LYS A 488 -11.40 -2.73 -13.66
N THR A 489 -11.18 -2.33 -12.41
CA THR A 489 -11.49 -3.12 -11.23
C THR A 489 -12.74 -2.58 -10.56
N LYS A 490 -13.75 -3.41 -10.33
CA LYS A 490 -14.92 -3.05 -9.53
C LYS A 490 -14.51 -2.94 -8.06
N ILE A 491 -14.75 -1.77 -7.45
CA ILE A 491 -14.41 -1.54 -6.04
C ILE A 491 -15.69 -1.60 -5.21
N VAL A 492 -15.77 -2.60 -4.35
CA VAL A 492 -16.91 -2.85 -3.46
C VAL A 492 -16.50 -2.57 -2.01
N VAL A 493 -17.30 -1.78 -1.31
CA VAL A 493 -17.16 -1.60 0.14
C VAL A 493 -18.11 -2.56 0.85
N ALA A 494 -17.59 -3.39 1.75
CA ALA A 494 -18.36 -4.28 2.61
C ALA A 494 -18.14 -3.87 4.08
N THR A 495 -19.11 -3.18 4.67
CA THR A 495 -19.00 -2.62 6.03
C THR A 495 -20.33 -2.60 6.77
N GLU A 496 -20.32 -2.70 8.09
CA GLU A 496 -21.47 -2.28 8.91
C GLU A 496 -21.81 -0.82 8.61
N HIS A 497 -23.10 -0.51 8.54
CA HIS A 497 -23.63 0.78 8.07
C HIS A 497 -23.28 1.95 9.00
N VAL A 498 -23.29 1.70 10.31
CA VAL A 498 -22.95 2.67 11.36
C VAL A 498 -21.69 2.25 12.11
N ALA A 499 -21.00 3.23 12.69
CA ALA A 499 -19.92 2.99 13.64
C ALA A 499 -20.46 2.58 15.01
N LYS A 500 -19.57 2.14 15.91
CA LYS A 500 -19.95 1.69 17.26
C LYS A 500 -20.59 2.79 18.12
N ASP A 501 -20.29 4.04 17.81
CA ASP A 501 -20.89 5.22 18.46
C ASP A 501 -22.21 5.66 17.82
N GLY A 502 -22.72 4.89 16.85
CA GLY A 502 -23.96 5.17 16.12
C GLY A 502 -23.81 6.15 14.96
N SER A 503 -22.64 6.76 14.75
CA SER A 503 -22.42 7.67 13.61
C SER A 503 -22.48 6.92 12.27
N SER A 504 -23.03 7.56 11.24
CA SER A 504 -23.08 6.97 9.91
C SER A 504 -21.67 6.84 9.32
N LYS A 505 -21.40 5.70 8.67
CA LYS A 505 -20.20 5.57 7.82
C LYS A 505 -20.45 5.96 6.37
N ILE A 506 -21.72 6.12 5.98
CA ILE A 506 -22.13 6.49 4.63
C ILE A 506 -22.42 8.00 4.66
N VAL A 507 -21.43 8.79 4.29
CA VAL A 507 -21.39 10.24 4.54
C VAL A 507 -21.50 11.04 3.26
N GLN A 508 -21.98 12.28 3.34
CA GLN A 508 -22.02 13.11 2.13
C GLN A 508 -20.61 13.38 1.59
N ASN A 509 -19.67 13.68 2.50
CA ASN A 509 -18.24 13.85 2.22
C ASN A 509 -17.43 13.18 3.34
N CYS A 510 -16.34 12.51 3.01
CA CYS A 510 -15.45 11.96 4.02
C CYS A 510 -14.77 13.09 4.80
N SER A 511 -14.77 12.97 6.12
CA SER A 511 -13.97 13.82 7.02
C SER A 511 -12.66 13.16 7.43
N LEU A 512 -12.56 11.85 7.25
CA LEU A 512 -11.33 11.07 7.47
C LEU A 512 -10.42 11.12 6.23
N PRO A 513 -9.09 10.96 6.41
CA PRO A 513 -8.14 10.91 5.31
C PRO A 513 -8.50 9.85 4.26
N LEU A 514 -8.51 10.25 2.99
CA LEU A 514 -8.90 9.39 1.88
C LEU A 514 -7.83 8.33 1.58
N THR A 515 -8.30 7.10 1.41
CA THR A 515 -7.60 6.00 0.75
C THR A 515 -7.63 6.17 -0.77
N GLY A 516 -8.76 6.64 -1.32
CA GLY A 516 -8.90 6.95 -2.74
C GLY A 516 -10.16 7.78 -3.00
N ALA A 517 -10.07 8.73 -3.93
CA ALA A 517 -11.19 9.60 -4.32
C ALA A 517 -11.99 8.99 -5.49
N ARG A 518 -13.32 8.96 -5.37
CA ARG A 518 -14.26 8.46 -6.41
C ARG A 518 -13.91 7.08 -6.96
N VAL A 519 -13.56 6.17 -6.06
CA VAL A 519 -13.10 4.82 -6.39
C VAL A 519 -14.18 3.76 -6.19
N VAL A 520 -15.06 3.92 -5.21
CA VAL A 520 -16.08 2.92 -4.84
C VAL A 520 -17.24 2.97 -5.82
N SER A 521 -17.62 1.81 -6.37
CA SER A 521 -18.80 1.68 -7.24
C SER A 521 -20.00 1.06 -6.53
N THR A 522 -19.78 0.27 -5.48
CA THR A 522 -20.85 -0.44 -4.76
C THR A 522 -20.57 -0.45 -3.26
N ILE A 523 -21.59 -0.19 -2.44
CA ILE A 523 -21.52 -0.22 -0.97
C ILE A 523 -22.53 -1.24 -0.46
N ILE A 524 -22.06 -2.25 0.26
CA ILE A 524 -22.86 -3.32 0.86
C ILE A 524 -22.77 -3.17 2.38
N THR A 525 -23.92 -3.04 3.03
CA THR A 525 -24.01 -2.96 4.49
C THR A 525 -24.98 -3.98 5.09
N ASP A 526 -25.07 -4.00 6.42
CA ASP A 526 -26.04 -4.84 7.12
C ASP A 526 -27.51 -4.41 6.89
N LEU A 527 -27.71 -3.18 6.36
CA LEU A 527 -29.02 -2.58 6.12
C LEU A 527 -29.42 -2.58 4.64
N CYS A 528 -28.49 -2.34 3.72
CA CYS A 528 -28.81 -2.08 2.32
C CYS A 528 -27.63 -2.23 1.37
N VAL A 529 -27.91 -2.10 0.07
CA VAL A 529 -26.92 -1.94 -0.99
C VAL A 529 -27.14 -0.60 -1.69
N PHE A 530 -26.05 0.15 -1.87
CA PHE A 530 -26.00 1.32 -2.74
C PHE A 530 -25.11 1.05 -3.94
N GLU A 531 -25.57 1.45 -5.12
CA GLU A 531 -24.70 1.69 -6.27
C GLU A 531 -24.26 3.16 -6.27
N VAL A 532 -23.03 3.40 -6.71
CA VAL A 532 -22.39 4.72 -6.67
C VAL A 532 -22.05 5.18 -8.07
N ASP A 533 -22.61 6.32 -8.49
CA ASP A 533 -22.11 7.00 -9.68
C ASP A 533 -20.81 7.75 -9.33
N ARG A 534 -19.68 7.21 -9.80
CA ARG A 534 -18.35 7.82 -9.58
C ARG A 534 -18.10 9.04 -10.48
N ARG A 535 -18.92 9.25 -11.52
CA ARG A 535 -18.74 10.27 -12.57
C ARG A 535 -19.70 11.47 -12.36
N GLN A 536 -19.99 12.21 -13.44
CA GLN A 536 -20.74 13.47 -13.36
C GLN A 536 -22.22 13.20 -13.02
N GLY A 537 -22.67 13.75 -11.89
CA GLY A 537 -23.95 13.42 -11.26
C GLY A 537 -23.82 12.77 -9.88
N SER A 538 -22.58 12.46 -9.47
CA SER A 538 -22.17 11.78 -8.22
C SER A 538 -23.26 11.66 -7.15
N GLY A 539 -23.66 10.43 -6.89
CA GLY A 539 -24.68 10.15 -5.91
C GLY A 539 -24.84 8.65 -5.67
N LEU A 540 -25.56 8.36 -4.59
CA LEU A 540 -25.92 7.01 -4.21
C LEU A 540 -27.30 6.67 -4.76
N THR A 541 -27.47 5.43 -5.22
CA THR A 541 -28.77 4.86 -5.54
C THR A 541 -29.00 3.63 -4.67
N LEU A 542 -30.04 3.67 -3.83
CA LEU A 542 -30.47 2.55 -3.00
C LEU A 542 -31.10 1.49 -3.89
N THR A 543 -30.44 0.34 -4.02
CA THR A 543 -30.87 -0.74 -4.92
C THR A 543 -31.46 -1.93 -4.18
N GLU A 544 -31.01 -2.18 -2.94
CA GLU A 544 -31.46 -3.33 -2.15
C GLU A 544 -31.63 -2.99 -0.67
N LEU A 545 -32.61 -3.61 -0.02
CA LEU A 545 -32.89 -3.50 1.41
C LEU A 545 -32.80 -4.85 2.11
N ALA A 546 -32.14 -4.89 3.28
CA ALA A 546 -32.12 -6.09 4.12
C ALA A 546 -33.55 -6.49 4.55
N PRO A 547 -33.80 -7.78 4.82
CA PRO A 547 -35.10 -8.23 5.31
C PRO A 547 -35.55 -7.46 6.56
N GLY A 548 -36.75 -6.86 6.50
CA GLY A 548 -37.32 -6.08 7.59
C GLY A 548 -36.81 -4.63 7.71
N VAL A 549 -35.88 -4.19 6.84
CA VAL A 549 -35.39 -2.80 6.79
C VAL A 549 -36.25 -1.99 5.83
N THR A 550 -36.65 -0.79 6.25
CA THR A 550 -37.41 0.17 5.43
C THR A 550 -36.49 1.26 4.87
N VAL A 551 -36.95 1.98 3.84
CA VAL A 551 -36.23 3.15 3.30
C VAL A 551 -36.01 4.21 4.39
N ASP A 552 -37.01 4.46 5.24
CA ASP A 552 -36.89 5.41 6.36
C ASP A 552 -35.79 5.01 7.34
N ASN A 553 -35.64 3.70 7.62
CA ASN A 553 -34.57 3.22 8.48
C ASN A 553 -33.19 3.50 7.87
N VAL A 554 -33.01 3.28 6.58
CA VAL A 554 -31.77 3.62 5.87
C VAL A 554 -31.54 5.13 5.90
N GLN A 555 -32.57 5.93 5.62
CA GLN A 555 -32.49 7.39 5.60
C GLN A 555 -32.08 7.99 6.96
N GLN A 556 -32.55 7.41 8.06
CA GLN A 556 -32.19 7.85 9.42
C GLN A 556 -30.76 7.47 9.82
N ASN A 557 -30.16 6.46 9.18
CA ASN A 557 -28.82 5.95 9.49
C ASN A 557 -27.75 6.34 8.45
N THR A 558 -28.16 7.05 7.39
CA THR A 558 -27.29 7.52 6.30
C THR A 558 -27.16 9.04 6.36
N ASP A 559 -25.94 9.57 6.40
CA ASP A 559 -25.69 11.02 6.32
C ASP A 559 -25.70 11.53 4.87
N ALA A 560 -25.26 10.69 3.93
CA ALA A 560 -25.31 10.99 2.50
C ALA A 560 -26.76 11.13 1.96
N LYS A 561 -26.95 12.03 0.99
CA LYS A 561 -28.14 12.01 0.15
C LYS A 561 -28.08 10.84 -0.83
N PHE A 562 -29.22 10.20 -1.04
CA PHE A 562 -29.36 9.11 -2.00
C PHE A 562 -30.70 9.16 -2.72
N THR A 563 -30.76 8.48 -3.86
CA THR A 563 -31.96 8.26 -4.66
C THR A 563 -32.42 6.81 -4.51
N LEU A 564 -33.66 6.52 -4.89
CA LEU A 564 -34.19 5.17 -4.90
C LEU A 564 -34.11 4.61 -6.32
N ALA A 565 -33.73 3.34 -6.45
CA ALA A 565 -33.90 2.64 -7.71
C ALA A 565 -35.40 2.47 -8.02
N ASP A 566 -35.77 2.46 -9.31
CA ASP A 566 -37.15 2.24 -9.76
C ASP A 566 -37.78 0.97 -9.15
N LYS A 567 -36.95 -0.05 -8.91
CA LYS A 567 -37.33 -1.27 -8.23
C LYS A 567 -36.26 -1.66 -7.21
N ILE A 568 -36.53 -1.38 -5.94
CA ILE A 568 -35.72 -1.84 -4.82
C ILE A 568 -35.94 -3.33 -4.62
N LYS A 569 -34.87 -4.11 -4.59
CA LYS A 569 -34.91 -5.55 -4.32
C LYS A 569 -34.75 -5.83 -2.83
N GLN A 570 -35.18 -7.00 -2.41
CA GLN A 570 -34.79 -7.51 -1.10
C GLN A 570 -33.37 -8.08 -1.20
N MET A 571 -32.50 -7.70 -0.26
CA MET A 571 -31.14 -8.19 -0.14
C MET A 571 -31.14 -9.60 0.47
N GLU A 572 -30.39 -10.52 -0.13
CA GLU A 572 -30.28 -11.93 0.28
C GLU A 572 -29.16 -12.22 1.29
#